data_AF-A0A3B3I432-F1
#
_entry.id   AF-A0A3B3I432-F1
#
_cell.length_a   1.000
_cell.length_b   1.000
_cell.length_c   1.000
_cell.angle_alpha   90.00
_cell.angle_beta   90.00
_cell.angle_gamma   90.00
#
_symmetry.space_group_name_H-M   'P 1'
#
loop_
_entity.id
_entity.type
_entity.pdbx_description
1 polymer ?
#
loop_
_entity_poly.entity_id
_entity_poly.type
_entity_poly.pdbx_seq_one_letter_code
_entity_poly.pdbx_strand_id
1 'polypeptide(L)'
;NSQILWFQTQTERDGLSDGDLCWTWAVPHHLKPLCLQDCQALKGAFVGSACSLDRPYVPDVLFWSVILFFTTFFLSSFFKQFKTKRYFPTKVRSTISDFAVFLTIMIMVLVDYLVGVPSPKLNVPDRFQPTSSTRGWFISPLGPNPWWTLLVAALPALLCTILVFMDQQITAVIVNRKENKLKKGCGYHLDLLVVALMLGFLGIKEQRVTGFMIFFLMGCSVFMTSALKFIPMPVLYGVFLYMGVSSLRGIQVRLFSMPPKHQPDLIYLRYVPLWKVHVFTVVQLTCLILLWVIKASAAAVIFPMMVLALVFIRKLLDFCFTKRELSWLDDLIPESKKKKDDDKKKEVGAELIAL
;
A
#
# COMPACT_ATOMS: atom_id res chain seq x y z
N ASN A 1 -8.88 25.91 2.60
CA ASN A 1 -10.13 26.57 2.19
C ASN A 1 -11.29 25.69 2.63
N SER A 2 -11.65 25.77 3.92
CA SER A 2 -12.77 25.01 4.48
C SER A 2 -13.77 26.05 4.98
N GLN A 3 -14.88 26.20 4.27
CA GLN A 3 -15.94 27.12 4.65
C GLN A 3 -16.52 26.70 5.99
N ILE A 4 -16.31 27.54 7.01
CA ILE A 4 -17.08 27.54 8.24
C ILE A 4 -18.26 28.47 7.96
N LEU A 5 -19.47 27.92 7.92
CA LEU A 5 -20.70 28.68 7.81
C LEU A 5 -20.92 29.43 9.13
N TRP A 6 -20.83 30.75 9.08
CA TRP A 6 -21.26 31.63 10.15
C TRP A 6 -22.77 31.86 10.01
N PHE A 7 -23.54 31.57 11.06
CA PHE A 7 -24.90 32.07 11.18
C PHE A 7 -24.92 33.22 12.18
N GLN A 8 -25.48 34.35 11.75
CA GLN A 8 -25.68 35.54 12.57
C GLN A 8 -27.04 35.42 13.27
N THR A 9 -27.03 35.23 14.59
CA THR A 9 -28.25 35.34 15.41
C THR A 9 -28.01 36.39 16.49
N GLN A 10 -28.73 37.50 16.39
CA GLN A 10 -28.73 38.59 17.37
C GLN A 10 -29.77 38.27 18.45
N THR A 11 -29.31 37.91 19.64
CA THR A 11 -30.18 37.80 20.83
C THR A 11 -29.92 39.00 21.72
N GLU A 12 -30.87 39.93 21.77
CA GLU A 12 -30.97 40.96 22.80
C GLU A 12 -31.25 40.29 24.16
N ARG A 13 -30.43 40.60 25.16
CA ARG A 13 -30.77 40.34 26.57
C ARG A 13 -30.52 41.62 27.34
N ASP A 14 -31.51 42.03 28.11
CA ASP A 14 -31.53 43.24 28.92
C ASP A 14 -30.36 43.27 29.92
N GLY A 15 -29.54 44.32 29.87
CA GLY A 15 -28.67 44.69 30.99
C GLY A 15 -27.16 44.87 30.73
N LEU A 16 -26.67 45.03 29.51
CA LEU A 16 -25.27 45.44 29.25
C LEU A 16 -25.21 46.61 28.27
N SER A 17 -24.45 47.65 28.62
CA SER A 17 -24.27 48.88 27.84
C SER A 17 -23.78 48.64 26.41
N ASP A 18 -24.27 49.48 25.50
CA ASP A 18 -23.95 49.57 24.07
C ASP A 18 -22.50 49.20 23.71
N GLY A 19 -22.33 48.17 22.87
CA GLY A 19 -21.11 48.03 22.04
C GLY A 19 -20.61 46.62 21.72
N ASP A 20 -20.97 45.58 22.48
CA ASP A 20 -20.33 44.27 22.32
C ASP A 20 -21.14 43.31 21.42
N LEU A 21 -20.76 43.24 20.13
CA LEU A 21 -21.17 42.20 19.19
C LEU A 21 -20.67 40.82 19.69
N CYS A 22 -21.52 40.10 20.41
CA CYS A 22 -21.22 38.77 20.93
C CYS A 22 -21.63 37.70 19.89
N TRP A 23 -20.68 36.84 19.49
CA TRP A 23 -20.93 35.80 18.49
C TRP A 23 -21.23 34.46 19.17
N THR A 24 -22.40 33.88 18.89
CA THR A 24 -22.78 32.56 19.40
C THR A 24 -22.26 31.45 18.50
N TRP A 25 -21.50 30.52 19.06
CA TRP A 25 -21.10 29.27 18.40
C TRP A 25 -21.97 28.11 18.89
N ALA A 26 -22.43 27.24 17.98
CA ALA A 26 -23.09 26.00 18.31
C ALA A 26 -22.11 24.82 18.19
N VAL A 27 -21.75 24.21 19.32
CA VAL A 27 -21.18 22.86 19.42
C VAL A 27 -22.29 21.99 20.06
N PRO A 28 -22.48 20.70 19.70
CA PRO A 28 -23.75 20.00 19.90
C PRO A 28 -24.30 19.89 21.34
N HIS A 29 -23.60 20.29 22.41
CA HIS A 29 -24.12 20.12 23.77
C HIS A 29 -23.83 21.20 24.82
N HIS A 30 -23.14 22.31 24.52
CA HIS A 30 -23.04 23.43 25.49
C HIS A 30 -22.83 24.79 24.77
N LEU A 31 -23.81 25.70 24.89
CA LEU A 31 -23.65 27.10 24.47
C LEU A 31 -22.96 27.90 25.57
N LYS A 32 -21.72 28.35 25.34
CA LYS A 32 -21.15 29.51 26.02
C LYS A 32 -20.95 30.63 25.00
N PRO A 33 -21.51 31.82 25.20
CA PRO A 33 -21.22 32.98 24.36
C PRO A 33 -19.79 33.47 24.63
N LEU A 34 -19.04 33.82 23.59
CA LEU A 34 -17.68 34.37 23.69
C LEU A 34 -17.66 35.79 23.10
N CYS A 35 -17.24 36.78 23.89
CA CYS A 35 -17.18 38.18 23.47
C CYS A 35 -15.97 38.47 22.55
N LEU A 36 -16.06 39.53 21.75
CA LEU A 36 -15.01 39.94 20.80
C LEU A 36 -13.67 40.27 21.50
N GLN A 37 -13.73 40.84 22.70
CA GLN A 37 -12.55 41.15 23.52
C GLN A 37 -11.82 39.88 23.99
N ASP A 38 -12.56 38.85 24.40
CA ASP A 38 -11.98 37.56 24.81
C ASP A 38 -11.28 36.86 23.63
N CYS A 39 -11.87 36.94 22.42
CA CYS A 39 -11.28 36.39 21.21
C CYS A 39 -9.95 37.08 20.82
N GLN A 40 -9.88 38.41 20.96
CA GLN A 40 -8.67 39.20 20.73
C GLN A 40 -7.60 38.93 21.79
N ALA A 41 -7.98 38.82 23.06
CA ALA A 41 -7.06 38.49 24.16
C ALA A 41 -6.44 37.10 23.99
N LEU A 42 -7.22 36.15 23.48
CA LEU A 42 -6.77 34.77 23.27
C LEU A 42 -5.99 34.57 21.97
N LYS A 43 -5.89 35.58 21.09
CA LYS A 43 -5.30 35.46 19.74
C LYS A 43 -5.83 34.25 18.94
N GLY A 44 -7.05 33.80 19.22
CA GLY A 44 -7.65 32.59 18.63
C GLY A 44 -7.16 31.25 19.19
N ALA A 45 -6.46 31.22 20.34
CA ALA A 45 -6.00 30.00 20.99
C ALA A 45 -7.13 29.31 21.79
N PHE A 46 -7.24 27.99 21.66
CA PHE A 46 -8.21 27.18 22.39
C PHE A 46 -7.83 27.07 23.89
N VAL A 47 -8.78 27.31 24.80
CA VAL A 47 -8.55 27.27 26.26
C VAL A 47 -9.39 26.17 26.92
N GLY A 48 -8.74 25.29 27.68
CA GLY A 48 -9.36 24.21 28.44
C GLY A 48 -8.41 23.01 28.61
N SER A 49 -8.63 22.16 29.62
CA SER A 49 -7.86 20.92 29.81
C SER A 49 -8.03 19.90 28.67
N ALA A 50 -9.03 20.11 27.82
CA ALA A 50 -9.33 19.34 26.62
C ALA A 50 -9.01 20.12 25.31
N CYS A 51 -8.16 21.15 25.36
CA CYS A 51 -7.80 21.95 24.20
C CYS A 51 -6.30 21.85 23.90
N SER A 52 -5.94 21.44 22.67
CA SER A 52 -4.56 21.51 22.16
C SER A 52 -4.38 22.77 21.32
N LEU A 53 -3.15 23.28 21.24
CA LEU A 53 -2.78 24.58 20.65
C LEU A 53 -3.39 24.82 19.25
N ASP A 54 -3.62 23.76 18.46
CA ASP A 54 -4.10 23.86 17.08
C ASP A 54 -5.49 23.22 16.82
N ARG A 55 -6.02 22.37 17.72
CA ARG A 55 -7.31 21.67 17.52
C ARG A 55 -8.05 21.31 18.82
N PRO A 56 -9.40 21.29 18.82
CA PRO A 56 -10.19 20.73 19.92
C PRO A 56 -9.94 19.22 20.05
N TYR A 57 -9.75 18.74 21.29
CA TYR A 57 -9.58 17.31 21.58
C TYR A 57 -10.92 16.60 21.43
N VAL A 58 -11.05 15.74 20.42
CA VAL A 58 -12.22 14.86 20.23
C VAL A 58 -11.80 13.44 20.60
N PRO A 59 -12.18 12.92 21.78
CA PRO A 59 -11.70 11.62 22.28
C PRO A 59 -12.15 10.43 21.41
N ASP A 60 -13.29 10.57 20.72
CA ASP A 60 -13.94 9.45 20.02
C ASP A 60 -13.30 9.12 18.65
N VAL A 61 -12.50 10.03 18.10
CA VAL A 61 -11.93 9.89 16.75
C VAL A 61 -10.92 8.76 16.68
N LEU A 62 -10.08 8.60 17.72
CA LEU A 62 -9.07 7.55 17.76
C LEU A 62 -9.72 6.17 17.87
N PHE A 63 -10.70 6.04 18.77
CA PHE A 63 -11.44 4.80 18.95
C PHE A 63 -12.18 4.38 17.67
N TRP A 64 -12.88 5.33 17.04
CA TRP A 64 -13.56 5.12 15.76
C TRP A 64 -12.59 4.71 14.64
N SER A 65 -11.42 5.37 14.56
CA SER A 65 -10.38 5.04 13.57
C SER A 65 -9.83 3.63 13.75
N VAL A 66 -9.62 3.19 14.99
CA VAL A 66 -9.16 1.82 15.31
C VAL A 66 -10.23 0.79 14.93
N ILE A 67 -11.51 1.07 15.21
CA ILE A 67 -12.63 0.21 14.80
C ILE A 67 -12.67 0.07 13.28
N LEU A 68 -12.64 1.18 12.55
CA LEU A 68 -12.67 1.17 11.09
C LEU A 68 -11.49 0.38 10.51
N PHE A 69 -10.29 0.55 11.07
CA PHE A 69 -9.08 -0.14 10.65
C PHE A 69 -9.21 -1.67 10.78
N PHE A 70 -9.51 -2.17 11.99
CA PHE A 70 -9.60 -3.61 12.23
C PHE A 70 -10.81 -4.24 11.54
N THR A 71 -11.97 -3.55 11.54
CA THR A 71 -13.17 -4.06 10.88
C THR A 71 -12.97 -4.20 9.37
N THR A 72 -12.29 -3.24 8.75
CA THR A 72 -11.93 -3.32 7.32
C THR A 72 -11.03 -4.53 7.02
N PHE A 73 -10.03 -4.79 7.87
CA PHE A 73 -9.16 -5.96 7.72
C PHE A 73 -9.93 -7.27 7.86
N PHE A 74 -10.74 -7.42 8.92
CA PHE A 74 -11.53 -8.63 9.15
C PHE A 74 -12.57 -8.84 8.06
N LEU A 75 -13.27 -7.80 7.63
CA LEU A 75 -14.29 -7.87 6.58
C LEU A 75 -13.68 -8.24 5.22
N SER A 76 -12.54 -7.65 4.86
CA SER A 76 -11.79 -8.01 3.64
C SER A 76 -11.36 -9.49 3.66
N SER A 77 -10.86 -9.96 4.82
CA SER A 77 -10.47 -11.35 5.01
C SER A 77 -11.67 -12.30 4.93
N PHE A 78 -12.79 -11.92 5.55
CA PHE A 78 -14.03 -12.69 5.53
C PHE A 78 -14.57 -12.82 4.11
N PHE A 79 -14.74 -11.70 3.37
CA PHE A 79 -15.17 -11.70 1.96
C PHE A 79 -14.26 -12.52 1.05
N LYS A 80 -12.94 -12.56 1.31
CA LYS A 80 -12.05 -13.44 0.56
C LYS A 80 -12.20 -14.92 0.92
N GLN A 81 -12.42 -15.23 2.21
CA GLN A 81 -12.63 -16.59 2.68
C GLN A 81 -13.93 -17.21 2.16
N PHE A 82 -14.94 -16.41 1.78
CA PHE A 82 -16.13 -16.96 1.12
C PHE A 82 -15.81 -17.79 -0.10
N LYS A 83 -14.71 -17.52 -0.82
CA LYS A 83 -14.28 -18.31 -1.98
C LYS A 83 -14.16 -19.80 -1.70
N THR A 84 -13.82 -20.20 -0.47
CA THR A 84 -13.62 -21.61 -0.10
C THR A 84 -14.81 -22.21 0.62
N LYS A 85 -15.72 -21.39 1.17
CA LYS A 85 -16.92 -21.85 1.87
C LYS A 85 -17.94 -22.44 0.88
N ARG A 86 -18.75 -23.39 1.35
CA ARG A 86 -19.68 -24.19 0.52
C ARG A 86 -21.12 -23.64 0.46
N TYR A 87 -21.39 -22.53 1.14
CA TYR A 87 -22.76 -22.03 1.36
C TYR A 87 -23.45 -21.43 0.12
N PHE A 88 -22.72 -21.05 -0.94
CA PHE A 88 -23.28 -20.32 -2.10
C PHE A 88 -22.92 -20.96 -3.46
N PRO A 89 -23.72 -20.73 -4.52
CA PRO A 89 -23.41 -21.20 -5.87
C PRO A 89 -22.07 -20.62 -6.36
N THR A 90 -21.37 -21.40 -7.19
CA THR A 90 -19.98 -21.14 -7.62
C THR A 90 -19.78 -19.78 -8.28
N LYS A 91 -20.78 -19.31 -9.05
CA LYS A 91 -20.77 -18.00 -9.72
C LYS A 91 -20.75 -16.83 -8.72
N VAL A 92 -21.72 -16.81 -7.80
CA VAL A 92 -21.86 -15.75 -6.78
C VAL A 92 -20.65 -15.71 -5.85
N ARG A 93 -20.14 -16.89 -5.46
CA ARG A 93 -18.97 -17.00 -4.60
C ARG A 93 -17.70 -16.44 -5.25
N SER A 94 -17.54 -16.62 -6.56
CA SER A 94 -16.38 -16.07 -7.28
C SER A 94 -16.48 -14.56 -7.41
N THR A 95 -17.64 -14.02 -7.80
CA THR A 95 -17.81 -12.57 -7.99
C THR A 95 -17.60 -11.81 -6.67
N ILE A 96 -18.20 -12.26 -5.57
CA ILE A 96 -18.01 -11.65 -4.24
C ILE A 96 -16.54 -11.69 -3.81
N SER A 97 -15.84 -12.81 -4.03
CA SER A 97 -14.43 -12.93 -3.67
C SER A 97 -13.51 -12.05 -4.53
N ASP A 98 -13.87 -11.76 -5.78
CA ASP A 98 -13.05 -10.95 -6.68
C ASP A 98 -13.25 -9.45 -6.39
N PHE A 99 -14.46 -9.02 -6.02
CA PHE A 99 -14.78 -7.64 -5.59
C PHE A 99 -14.67 -7.40 -4.08
N ALA A 100 -14.21 -8.38 -3.29
CA ALA A 100 -14.20 -8.35 -1.83
C ALA A 100 -13.65 -7.06 -1.21
N VAL A 101 -12.50 -6.58 -1.71
CA VAL A 101 -11.84 -5.37 -1.19
C VAL A 101 -12.66 -4.12 -1.52
N PHE A 102 -13.14 -4.01 -2.76
CA PHE A 102 -13.97 -2.89 -3.20
C PHE A 102 -15.27 -2.80 -2.39
N LEU A 103 -15.96 -3.94 -2.25
CA LEU A 103 -17.21 -4.02 -1.49
C LEU A 103 -16.99 -3.71 0.00
N THR A 104 -15.84 -4.10 0.57
CA THR A 104 -15.46 -3.72 1.94
C THR A 104 -15.30 -2.21 2.09
N ILE A 105 -14.60 -1.55 1.17
CA ILE A 105 -14.42 -0.09 1.19
C ILE A 105 -15.78 0.60 1.13
N MET A 106 -16.67 0.16 0.22
CA MET A 106 -18.01 0.72 0.09
C MET A 106 -18.82 0.61 1.39
N ILE A 107 -18.82 -0.57 2.02
CA ILE A 107 -19.54 -0.79 3.29
C ILE A 107 -18.96 0.06 4.42
N MET A 108 -17.63 0.12 4.54
CA MET A 108 -16.97 0.87 5.62
C MET A 108 -17.14 2.39 5.46
N VAL A 109 -17.14 2.90 4.23
CA VAL A 109 -17.47 4.30 3.94
C VAL A 109 -18.93 4.61 4.27
N LEU A 110 -19.85 3.69 3.96
CA LEU A 110 -21.25 3.85 4.33
C LEU A 110 -21.43 3.89 5.86
N VAL A 111 -20.75 2.98 6.59
CA VAL A 111 -20.79 2.97 8.06
C VAL A 111 -20.19 4.25 8.65
N ASP A 112 -19.07 4.74 8.13
CA ASP A 112 -18.48 6.03 8.55
C ASP A 112 -19.43 7.21 8.31
N TYR A 113 -20.12 7.22 7.17
CA TYR A 113 -21.14 8.22 6.88
C TYR A 113 -22.34 8.15 7.83
N LEU A 114 -22.84 6.94 8.15
CA LEU A 114 -23.98 6.74 9.04
C LEU A 114 -23.66 7.10 10.49
N VAL A 115 -22.44 6.83 10.96
CA VAL A 115 -22.02 7.12 12.33
C VAL A 115 -21.63 8.59 12.52
N GLY A 116 -21.20 9.28 11.46
CA GLY A 116 -21.03 10.74 11.47
C GLY A 116 -19.89 11.28 12.34
N VAL A 117 -19.02 10.41 12.87
CA VAL A 117 -17.84 10.80 13.66
C VAL A 117 -16.76 11.37 12.72
N PRO A 118 -16.07 12.47 13.09
CA PRO A 118 -15.08 13.11 12.22
C PRO A 118 -13.80 12.27 12.09
N SER A 119 -13.81 11.31 11.16
CA SER A 119 -12.66 10.49 10.80
C SER A 119 -11.67 11.25 9.88
N PRO A 120 -10.35 10.94 9.92
CA PRO A 120 -9.38 11.56 9.03
C PRO A 120 -9.58 11.03 7.59
N LYS A 121 -10.02 11.92 6.71
CA LYS A 121 -10.37 11.60 5.31
C LYS A 121 -9.21 11.82 4.34
N LEU A 122 -9.29 11.19 3.18
CA LEU A 122 -8.31 11.37 2.11
C LEU A 122 -8.31 12.83 1.60
N ASN A 123 -7.19 13.53 1.75
CA ASN A 123 -7.02 14.90 1.29
C ASN A 123 -6.58 14.92 -0.18
N VAL A 124 -7.53 15.12 -1.10
CA VAL A 124 -7.26 15.27 -2.53
C VAL A 124 -7.58 16.72 -2.93
N PRO A 125 -6.66 17.42 -3.62
CA PRO A 125 -6.90 18.80 -4.06
C PRO A 125 -7.99 18.84 -5.14
N ASP A 126 -8.98 19.72 -4.98
CA ASP A 126 -10.06 19.91 -5.97
C ASP A 126 -9.62 20.66 -7.23
N ARG A 127 -8.44 21.29 -7.16
CA ARG A 127 -7.88 22.10 -8.25
C ARG A 127 -6.46 21.68 -8.50
N PHE A 128 -6.12 21.52 -9.77
CA PHE A 128 -4.73 21.40 -10.18
C PHE A 128 -4.00 22.71 -9.89
N GLN A 129 -3.15 22.70 -8.87
CA GLN A 129 -2.29 23.83 -8.52
C GLN A 129 -0.83 23.38 -8.62
N PRO A 130 0.07 24.26 -9.08
CA PRO A 130 1.51 23.98 -9.04
C PRO A 130 1.98 23.81 -7.60
N THR A 131 3.05 23.04 -7.39
CA THR A 131 3.63 22.74 -6.06
C THR A 131 4.01 24.00 -5.27
N SER A 132 4.21 25.13 -5.94
CA SER A 132 4.38 26.46 -5.34
C SER A 132 3.50 27.47 -6.05
N SER A 133 2.86 28.37 -5.31
CA SER A 133 2.06 29.48 -5.85
C SER A 133 2.88 30.47 -6.69
N THR A 134 4.21 30.47 -6.54
CA THR A 134 5.14 31.34 -7.27
C THR A 134 5.73 30.71 -8.54
N ARG A 135 5.42 29.44 -8.83
CA ARG A 135 6.03 28.69 -9.95
C ARG A 135 5.00 28.44 -11.06
N GLY A 136 5.39 28.71 -12.31
CA GLY A 136 4.60 28.35 -13.49
C GLY A 136 4.56 26.83 -13.74
N TRP A 137 3.63 26.40 -14.59
CA TRP A 137 3.50 24.99 -15.01
C TRP A 137 4.72 24.45 -15.77
N PHE A 138 5.40 25.33 -16.50
CA PHE A 138 6.62 24.99 -17.22
C PHE A 138 7.84 25.52 -16.50
N ILE A 139 8.88 24.69 -16.42
CA ILE A 139 10.11 24.99 -15.71
C ILE A 139 11.20 25.17 -16.75
N SER A 140 11.73 26.39 -16.85
CA SER A 140 12.87 26.67 -17.74
C SER A 140 14.07 25.81 -17.33
N PRO A 141 14.71 25.08 -18.26
CA PRO A 141 15.72 24.07 -17.94
C PRO A 141 16.96 24.61 -17.21
N LEU A 142 17.30 25.89 -17.38
CA LEU A 142 18.42 26.53 -16.66
C LEU A 142 18.00 27.47 -15.52
N GLY A 143 16.73 27.89 -15.44
CA GLY A 143 16.23 28.79 -14.39
C GLY A 143 17.19 29.97 -14.07
N PRO A 144 17.22 30.43 -12.79
CA PRO A 144 18.22 31.38 -12.29
C PRO A 144 19.52 30.71 -11.79
N ASN A 145 19.70 29.40 -12.02
CA ASN A 145 20.80 28.63 -11.44
C ASN A 145 22.05 28.67 -12.33
N PRO A 146 23.27 28.62 -11.76
CA PRO A 146 24.49 28.58 -12.55
C PRO A 146 24.59 27.28 -13.35
N TRP A 147 25.20 27.35 -14.54
CA TRP A 147 25.27 26.23 -15.49
C TRP A 147 25.89 24.95 -14.91
N TRP A 148 26.82 25.07 -13.95
CA TRP A 148 27.43 23.93 -13.25
C TRP A 148 26.41 23.05 -12.52
N THR A 149 25.27 23.60 -12.10
CA THR A 149 24.21 22.82 -11.42
C THR A 149 23.58 21.78 -12.34
N LEU A 150 23.57 22.02 -13.66
CA LEU A 150 23.10 21.05 -14.65
C LEU A 150 23.98 19.81 -14.70
N LEU A 151 25.31 20.00 -14.63
CA LEU A 151 26.27 18.89 -14.58
C LEU A 151 26.18 18.13 -13.25
N VAL A 152 26.02 18.84 -12.14
CA VAL A 152 25.86 18.21 -10.82
C VAL A 152 24.54 17.43 -10.73
N ALA A 153 23.46 17.92 -11.36
CA ALA A 153 22.17 17.22 -11.39
C ALA A 153 22.21 15.88 -12.14
N ALA A 154 23.20 15.65 -13.01
CA ALA A 154 23.40 14.37 -13.67
C ALA A 154 23.68 13.24 -12.68
N LEU A 155 24.34 13.54 -11.54
CA LEU A 155 24.71 12.52 -10.55
C LEU A 155 23.48 11.99 -9.77
N PRO A 156 22.59 12.83 -9.19
CA PRO A 156 21.31 12.37 -8.64
C PRO A 156 20.40 11.71 -9.68
N ALA A 157 20.39 12.21 -10.93
CA ALA A 157 19.58 11.61 -12.00
C ALA A 157 20.07 10.19 -12.35
N LEU A 158 21.38 9.97 -12.40
CA LEU A 158 21.98 8.65 -12.60
C LEU A 158 21.62 7.70 -11.45
N LEU A 159 21.73 8.14 -10.20
CA LEU A 159 21.31 7.35 -9.03
C LEU A 159 19.82 7.00 -9.07
N CYS A 160 18.96 7.96 -9.41
CA CYS A 160 17.51 7.77 -9.56
C CYS A 160 17.19 6.77 -10.69
N THR A 161 17.91 6.83 -11.81
CA THR A 161 17.73 5.91 -12.94
C THR A 161 18.09 4.48 -12.53
N ILE A 162 19.19 4.29 -11.80
CA ILE A 162 19.59 2.98 -11.26
C ILE A 162 18.55 2.45 -10.26
N LEU A 163 18.03 3.31 -9.39
CA LEU A 163 16.97 2.98 -8.43
C LEU A 163 15.71 2.46 -9.14
N VAL A 164 15.20 3.22 -10.11
CA VAL A 164 14.01 2.84 -10.90
C VAL A 164 14.28 1.55 -11.69
N PHE A 165 15.47 1.41 -12.28
CA PHE A 165 15.85 0.22 -13.03
C PHE A 165 15.88 -1.05 -12.15
N MET A 166 16.42 -0.96 -10.94
CA MET A 166 16.45 -2.09 -10.01
C MET A 166 15.06 -2.43 -9.49
N ASP A 167 14.25 -1.44 -9.09
CA ASP A 167 12.90 -1.68 -8.59
C ASP A 167 11.99 -2.30 -9.66
N GLN A 168 12.09 -1.80 -10.90
CA GLN A 168 11.38 -2.37 -12.04
C GLN A 168 11.82 -3.82 -12.30
N GLN A 169 13.12 -4.13 -12.29
CA GLN A 169 13.60 -5.48 -12.53
C GLN A 169 13.21 -6.46 -11.42
N ILE A 170 13.35 -6.08 -10.16
CA ILE A 170 12.96 -6.93 -9.02
C ILE A 170 11.45 -7.21 -9.09
N THR A 171 10.64 -6.18 -9.29
CA THR A 171 9.18 -6.31 -9.43
C THR A 171 8.80 -7.15 -10.65
N ALA A 172 9.44 -6.94 -11.80
CA ALA A 172 9.20 -7.71 -13.02
C ALA A 172 9.56 -9.18 -12.84
N VAL A 173 10.68 -9.51 -12.19
CA VAL A 173 11.09 -10.90 -11.91
C VAL A 173 10.11 -11.58 -10.95
N ILE A 174 9.63 -10.88 -9.92
CA ILE A 174 8.63 -11.40 -8.97
C ILE A 174 7.30 -11.67 -9.68
N VAL A 175 6.83 -10.74 -10.52
CA VAL A 175 5.58 -10.89 -11.27
C VAL A 175 5.68 -12.01 -12.31
N ASN A 176 6.82 -12.10 -13.00
CA ASN A 176 7.09 -13.14 -14.00
C ASN A 176 7.52 -14.48 -13.40
N ARG A 177 7.35 -14.67 -12.09
CA ARG A 177 7.60 -15.96 -11.43
C ARG A 177 6.75 -17.05 -12.08
N LYS A 178 7.37 -18.21 -12.34
CA LYS A 178 6.74 -19.38 -13.00
C LYS A 178 5.44 -19.86 -12.32
N GLU A 179 5.26 -19.53 -11.04
CA GLU A 179 4.06 -19.81 -10.25
C GLU A 179 2.80 -19.09 -10.73
N ASN A 180 2.94 -17.87 -11.27
CA ASN A 180 1.81 -17.09 -11.76
C ASN A 180 1.23 -17.64 -13.07
N LYS A 181 1.81 -18.73 -13.61
CA LYS A 181 1.35 -19.47 -14.81
C LYS A 181 0.97 -18.53 -15.98
N LEU A 182 1.80 -17.51 -16.21
CA LEU A 182 1.59 -16.56 -17.29
C LEU A 182 1.77 -17.27 -18.64
N LYS A 183 0.81 -17.06 -19.54
CA LYS A 183 0.75 -17.74 -20.87
C LYS A 183 1.58 -17.05 -21.95
N LYS A 184 2.09 -15.84 -21.72
CA LYS A 184 2.88 -15.06 -22.70
C LYS A 184 4.34 -14.98 -22.26
N GLY A 185 5.25 -14.88 -23.23
CA GLY A 185 6.70 -14.81 -23.02
C GLY A 185 7.16 -13.58 -22.24
N CYS A 186 8.39 -13.64 -21.72
CA CYS A 186 9.01 -12.59 -20.91
C CYS A 186 9.62 -11.50 -21.80
N GLY A 187 9.17 -10.26 -21.66
CA GLY A 187 9.71 -9.11 -22.39
C GLY A 187 10.41 -8.11 -21.47
N TYR A 188 11.52 -8.50 -20.82
CA TYR A 188 12.22 -7.63 -19.86
C TYR A 188 12.82 -6.38 -20.51
N HIS A 189 13.35 -6.50 -21.73
CA HIS A 189 13.94 -5.37 -22.46
C HIS A 189 12.87 -4.36 -22.94
N LEU A 190 11.69 -4.85 -23.32
CA LEU A 190 10.59 -4.01 -23.76
C LEU A 190 9.95 -3.28 -22.57
N ASP A 191 9.85 -3.92 -21.41
CA ASP A 191 9.35 -3.31 -20.17
C ASP A 191 10.26 -2.17 -19.69
N LEU A 192 11.59 -2.36 -19.76
CA LEU A 192 12.57 -1.30 -19.48
C LEU A 192 12.47 -0.11 -20.44
N LEU A 193 12.34 -0.40 -21.73
CA LEU A 193 12.23 0.63 -22.77
C LEU A 193 10.89 1.40 -22.66
N VAL A 194 9.80 0.73 -22.29
CA VAL A 194 8.49 1.36 -22.07
C VAL A 194 8.48 2.23 -20.82
N VAL A 195 9.08 1.81 -19.70
CA VAL A 195 9.20 2.65 -18.50
C VAL A 195 10.07 3.87 -18.76
N ALA A 196 11.19 3.71 -19.47
CA ALA A 196 12.06 4.83 -19.87
C ALA A 196 11.34 5.80 -20.83
N LEU A 197 10.58 5.29 -21.81
CA LEU A 197 9.77 6.10 -22.70
C LEU A 197 8.59 6.78 -21.98
N MET A 198 7.96 6.14 -20.98
CA MET A 198 6.88 6.74 -20.18
C MET A 198 7.39 7.89 -19.29
N LEU A 199 8.61 7.78 -18.76
CA LEU A 199 9.25 8.86 -17.98
C LEU A 199 9.71 10.02 -18.88
N GLY A 200 10.15 9.75 -20.11
CA GLY A 200 10.64 10.77 -21.05
C GLY A 200 9.57 11.41 -21.94
N PHE A 201 8.55 10.65 -22.33
CA PHE A 201 7.45 11.05 -23.20
C PHE A 201 6.14 10.69 -22.50
N LEU A 202 5.50 11.67 -21.87
CA LEU A 202 4.10 11.56 -21.46
C LEU A 202 3.22 11.32 -22.70
N GLY A 203 2.96 10.05 -23.05
CA GLY A 203 1.93 9.73 -24.03
C GLY A 203 2.14 8.48 -24.90
N ILE A 204 1.57 7.36 -24.41
CA ILE A 204 0.91 6.29 -25.18
C ILE A 204 1.80 5.36 -26.06
N LYS A 205 1.90 4.06 -25.69
CA LYS A 205 1.21 2.93 -26.39
C LYS A 205 1.41 1.57 -25.69
N GLU A 206 0.26 0.88 -25.52
CA GLU A 206 -0.09 -0.56 -25.35
C GLU A 206 0.90 -1.55 -24.68
N GLN A 207 0.53 -2.43 -23.72
CA GLN A 207 -0.57 -3.39 -23.77
C GLN A 207 -1.04 -3.82 -22.35
N ARG A 208 -2.34 -3.68 -22.07
CA ARG A 208 -3.24 -4.47 -21.19
C ARG A 208 -4.34 -3.51 -20.72
N VAL A 209 -5.57 -3.72 -21.20
CA VAL A 209 -6.75 -2.87 -20.97
C VAL A 209 -6.90 -2.47 -19.50
N THR A 210 -6.57 -3.36 -18.55
CA THR A 210 -6.61 -3.07 -17.12
C THR A 210 -5.62 -2.00 -16.67
N GLY A 211 -4.38 -2.00 -17.18
CA GLY A 211 -3.38 -0.98 -16.85
C GLY A 211 -3.76 0.39 -17.41
N PHE A 212 -4.19 0.43 -18.69
CA PHE A 212 -4.73 1.65 -19.29
C PHE A 212 -5.95 2.16 -18.52
N MET A 213 -6.87 1.27 -18.13
CA MET A 213 -8.01 1.66 -17.31
C MET A 213 -7.60 2.20 -15.95
N ILE A 214 -6.59 1.65 -15.27
CA ILE A 214 -6.10 2.20 -13.99
C ILE A 214 -5.56 3.61 -14.18
N PHE A 215 -4.71 3.85 -15.18
CA PHE A 215 -4.18 5.21 -15.44
C PHE A 215 -5.28 6.19 -15.84
N PHE A 216 -6.22 5.75 -16.67
CA PHE A 216 -7.39 6.54 -17.06
C PHE A 216 -8.27 6.86 -15.84
N LEU A 217 -8.58 5.87 -15.00
CA LEU A 217 -9.34 6.03 -13.75
C LEU A 217 -8.61 6.93 -12.75
N MET A 218 -7.28 6.85 -12.65
CA MET A 218 -6.46 7.77 -11.85
C MET A 218 -6.56 9.20 -12.38
N GLY A 219 -6.53 9.41 -13.70
CA GLY A 219 -6.76 10.72 -14.32
C GLY A 219 -8.18 11.25 -14.07
N CYS A 220 -9.19 10.40 -14.24
CA CYS A 220 -10.59 10.73 -13.98
C CYS A 220 -10.91 10.91 -12.48
N SER A 221 -10.07 10.40 -11.58
CA SER A 221 -10.28 10.51 -10.12
C SER A 221 -10.31 11.95 -9.65
N VAL A 222 -9.63 12.87 -10.36
CA VAL A 222 -9.65 14.31 -10.07
C VAL A 222 -11.05 14.89 -10.29
N PHE A 223 -11.78 14.41 -11.30
CA PHE A 223 -13.17 14.81 -11.53
C PHE A 223 -14.13 14.20 -10.49
N MET A 224 -13.81 13.00 -9.97
CA MET A 224 -14.56 12.36 -8.88
C MET A 224 -14.05 12.70 -7.47
N THR A 225 -13.26 13.76 -7.30
CA THR A 225 -12.68 14.14 -6.00
C THR A 225 -13.74 14.26 -4.89
N SER A 226 -14.95 14.73 -5.24
CA SER A 226 -16.09 14.81 -4.32
C SER A 226 -16.46 13.46 -3.69
N ALA A 227 -16.37 12.35 -4.43
CA ALA A 227 -16.65 11.01 -3.91
C ALA A 227 -15.45 10.44 -3.12
N LEU A 228 -14.22 10.65 -3.61
CA LEU A 228 -13.01 10.11 -2.98
C LEU A 228 -12.71 10.72 -1.61
N LYS A 229 -13.11 11.98 -1.38
CA LYS A 229 -12.98 12.65 -0.08
C LYS A 229 -13.80 12.01 1.04
N PHE A 230 -14.82 11.21 0.73
CA PHE A 230 -15.57 10.50 1.75
C PHE A 230 -14.83 9.27 2.28
N ILE A 231 -13.73 8.84 1.64
CA ILE A 231 -12.98 7.66 2.06
C ILE A 231 -12.09 8.00 3.27
N PRO A 232 -12.32 7.39 4.44
CA PRO A 232 -11.50 7.61 5.61
C PRO A 232 -10.16 6.85 5.47
N MET A 233 -9.06 7.50 5.84
CA MET A 233 -7.70 6.94 5.81
C MET A 233 -7.56 5.61 6.60
N PRO A 234 -8.19 5.42 7.78
CA PRO A 234 -8.12 4.16 8.53
C PRO A 234 -8.60 2.94 7.76
N VAL A 235 -9.59 3.11 6.87
CA VAL A 235 -10.09 2.03 6.00
C VAL A 235 -9.02 1.63 4.98
N LEU A 236 -8.37 2.60 4.34
CA LEU A 236 -7.26 2.34 3.41
C LEU A 236 -6.11 1.60 4.10
N TYR A 237 -5.75 2.00 5.32
CA TYR A 237 -4.73 1.28 6.11
C TYR A 237 -5.14 -0.16 6.42
N GLY A 238 -6.41 -0.42 6.75
CA GLY A 238 -6.93 -1.78 6.98
C GLY A 238 -6.84 -2.65 5.72
N VAL A 239 -7.16 -2.08 4.55
CA VAL A 239 -7.00 -2.75 3.25
C VAL A 239 -5.52 -3.01 2.93
N PHE A 240 -4.63 -2.04 3.17
CA PHE A 240 -3.19 -2.24 2.97
C PHE A 240 -2.63 -3.35 3.87
N LEU A 241 -3.08 -3.42 5.12
CA LEU A 241 -2.70 -4.52 6.02
C LEU A 241 -3.21 -5.86 5.47
N TYR A 242 -4.45 -5.93 4.98
CA TYR A 242 -4.98 -7.14 4.34
C TYR A 242 -4.14 -7.57 3.13
N MET A 243 -3.77 -6.64 2.24
CA MET A 243 -2.91 -6.92 1.09
C MET A 243 -1.52 -7.41 1.54
N GLY A 244 -0.95 -6.80 2.58
CA GLY A 244 0.32 -7.22 3.18
C GLY A 244 0.25 -8.64 3.77
N VAL A 245 -0.74 -8.94 4.59
CA VAL A 245 -0.91 -10.29 5.17
C VAL A 245 -1.19 -11.34 4.09
N SER A 246 -1.95 -10.98 3.05
CA SER A 246 -2.23 -11.90 1.95
C SER A 246 -0.99 -12.21 1.10
N SER A 247 -0.04 -11.28 0.97
CA SER A 247 1.21 -11.53 0.25
C SER A 247 2.16 -12.44 1.05
N LEU A 248 2.12 -12.37 2.39
CA LEU A 248 2.92 -13.23 3.27
C LEU A 248 2.45 -14.71 3.31
N ARG A 249 1.20 -15.01 2.90
CA ARG A 249 0.66 -16.38 2.92
C ARG A 249 1.45 -17.38 2.05
N GLY A 250 2.22 -16.90 1.08
CA GLY A 250 3.04 -17.73 0.18
C GLY A 250 4.50 -17.91 0.58
N ILE A 251 4.96 -17.32 1.70
CA ILE A 251 6.38 -17.32 2.09
C ILE A 251 6.67 -18.44 3.10
N GLN A 252 7.84 -19.07 2.98
CA GLN A 252 8.36 -20.13 3.87
C GLN A 252 8.39 -19.76 5.37
N VAL A 253 8.30 -18.47 5.72
CA VAL A 253 8.24 -17.99 7.11
C VAL A 253 7.07 -18.60 7.89
N ARG A 254 5.92 -18.85 7.25
CA ARG A 254 4.77 -19.47 7.92
C ARG A 254 5.02 -20.94 8.27
N LEU A 255 5.92 -21.61 7.54
CA LEU A 255 6.33 -22.98 7.81
C LEU A 255 7.17 -23.07 9.10
N PHE A 256 7.99 -22.06 9.38
CA PHE A 256 8.80 -21.98 10.60
C PHE A 256 7.95 -21.92 11.88
N SER A 257 6.79 -21.24 11.83
CA SER A 257 5.87 -21.13 12.98
C SER A 257 4.95 -22.34 13.19
N MET A 258 4.95 -23.32 12.29
CA MET A 258 4.06 -24.47 12.41
C MET A 258 4.80 -25.62 13.11
N PRO A 259 4.21 -26.25 14.15
CA PRO A 259 4.84 -27.41 14.79
C PRO A 259 4.96 -28.57 13.79
N PRO A 260 6.04 -29.37 13.85
CA PRO A 260 6.37 -30.39 12.84
C PRO A 260 5.27 -31.45 12.66
N LYS A 261 4.40 -31.63 13.67
CA LYS A 261 3.29 -32.59 13.65
C LYS A 261 2.10 -32.17 12.75
N HIS A 262 1.94 -30.87 12.47
CA HIS A 262 0.83 -30.36 11.66
C HIS A 262 1.30 -29.81 10.30
N GLN A 263 2.53 -30.11 9.92
CA GLN A 263 3.13 -29.57 8.72
C GLN A 263 2.46 -30.16 7.48
N PRO A 264 2.04 -29.35 6.49
CA PRO A 264 1.49 -29.88 5.25
C PRO A 264 2.54 -30.72 4.52
N ASP A 265 2.09 -31.76 3.80
CA ASP A 265 2.93 -32.72 3.07
C ASP A 265 3.58 -32.11 1.82
N LEU A 266 4.47 -31.14 2.03
CA LEU A 266 5.19 -30.48 0.96
C LEU A 266 6.33 -31.37 0.48
N ILE A 267 6.39 -31.62 -0.82
CA ILE A 267 7.33 -32.57 -1.44
C ILE A 267 8.81 -32.23 -1.13
N TYR A 268 9.16 -30.96 -0.91
CA TYR A 268 10.53 -30.54 -0.59
C TYR A 268 11.01 -31.00 0.80
N LEU A 269 10.11 -31.20 1.76
CA LEU A 269 10.42 -31.70 3.10
C LEU A 269 10.90 -33.16 3.09
N ARG A 270 10.65 -33.88 2.00
CA ARG A 270 11.10 -35.27 1.81
C ARG A 270 12.54 -35.35 1.31
N TYR A 271 13.08 -34.26 0.75
CA TYR A 271 14.43 -34.23 0.17
C TYR A 271 15.45 -33.45 1.00
N VAL A 272 15.01 -32.55 1.88
CA VAL A 272 15.91 -31.74 2.73
C VAL A 272 15.51 -31.86 4.20
N PRO A 273 16.45 -32.15 5.12
CA PRO A 273 16.14 -32.25 6.55
C PRO A 273 15.63 -30.91 7.12
N LEU A 274 14.64 -30.98 8.01
CA LEU A 274 13.94 -29.81 8.58
C LEU A 274 14.87 -28.77 9.22
N TRP A 275 15.91 -29.20 9.92
CA TRP A 275 16.85 -28.29 10.59
C TRP A 275 17.57 -27.37 9.59
N LYS A 276 17.86 -27.86 8.38
CA LYS A 276 18.46 -27.06 7.30
C LYS A 276 17.49 -25.99 6.75
N VAL A 277 16.19 -26.30 6.70
CA VAL A 277 15.15 -25.33 6.31
C VAL A 277 15.03 -24.23 7.36
N HIS A 278 15.06 -24.57 8.66
CA HIS A 278 15.04 -23.58 9.74
C HIS A 278 16.26 -22.65 9.67
N VAL A 279 17.47 -23.19 9.50
CA VAL A 279 18.70 -22.38 9.33
C VAL A 279 18.57 -21.42 8.15
N PHE A 280 18.08 -21.89 7.00
CA PHE A 280 17.86 -21.03 5.82
C PHE A 280 16.86 -19.90 6.10
N THR A 281 15.72 -20.21 6.72
CA THR A 281 14.72 -19.17 7.07
C THR A 281 15.22 -18.16 8.08
N VAL A 282 16.07 -18.55 9.03
CA VAL A 282 16.71 -17.63 9.98
C VAL A 282 17.67 -16.69 9.25
N VAL A 283 18.49 -17.19 8.32
CA VAL A 283 19.38 -16.33 7.51
C VAL A 283 18.57 -15.34 6.67
N GLN A 284 17.47 -15.77 6.04
CA GLN A 284 16.57 -14.88 5.30
C GLN A 284 15.91 -13.80 6.18
N LEU A 285 15.48 -14.15 7.39
CA LEU A 285 14.89 -13.21 8.34
C LEU A 285 15.92 -12.19 8.86
N THR A 286 17.13 -12.63 9.20
CA THR A 286 18.23 -11.74 9.59
C THR A 286 18.58 -10.77 8.47
N CYS A 287 18.62 -11.25 7.24
CA CYS A 287 18.79 -10.44 6.05
C CYS A 287 17.67 -9.40 5.90
N LEU A 288 16.40 -9.79 6.08
CA LEU A 288 15.25 -8.88 6.02
C LEU A 288 15.31 -7.78 7.10
N ILE A 289 15.69 -8.13 8.33
CA ILE A 289 15.83 -7.18 9.45
C ILE A 289 16.93 -6.17 9.14
N LEU A 290 18.08 -6.63 8.63
CA LEU A 290 19.18 -5.76 8.24
C LEU A 290 18.76 -4.76 7.15
N LEU A 291 18.00 -5.21 6.15
CA LEU A 291 17.41 -4.32 5.13
C LEU A 291 16.43 -3.31 5.72
N TRP A 292 15.65 -3.72 6.72
CA TRP A 292 14.68 -2.82 7.37
C TRP A 292 15.37 -1.70 8.14
N VAL A 293 16.42 -2.01 8.88
CA VAL A 293 17.24 -1.03 9.61
C VAL A 293 17.90 -0.03 8.65
N ILE A 294 18.44 -0.53 7.53
CA ILE A 294 19.06 0.33 6.52
C ILE A 294 18.00 1.21 5.83
N LYS A 295 16.82 0.66 5.53
CA LYS A 295 15.71 1.42 4.93
C LYS A 295 15.18 2.52 5.84
N ALA A 296 15.18 2.31 7.15
CA ALA A 296 14.78 3.32 8.14
C ALA A 296 15.78 4.49 8.23
N SER A 297 16.99 4.32 7.67
CA SER A 297 18.05 5.32 7.67
C SER A 297 17.98 6.22 6.44
N ALA A 298 18.56 7.44 6.52
CA ALA A 298 18.63 8.38 5.38
C ALA A 298 19.41 7.85 4.15
N ALA A 299 20.12 6.72 4.31
CA ALA A 299 20.86 6.03 3.26
C ALA A 299 19.96 5.24 2.27
N ALA A 300 18.64 5.39 2.31
CA ALA A 300 17.70 4.69 1.42
C ALA A 300 17.99 4.90 -0.09
N VAL A 301 18.69 5.97 -0.47
CA VAL A 301 19.13 6.22 -1.86
C VAL A 301 20.12 5.14 -2.36
N ILE A 302 20.79 4.43 -1.46
CA ILE A 302 21.77 3.37 -1.76
C ILE A 302 21.08 1.99 -1.92
N PHE A 303 19.74 1.94 -1.94
CA PHE A 303 18.94 0.71 -2.07
C PHE A 303 19.44 -0.29 -3.16
N PRO A 304 19.91 0.12 -4.35
CA PRO A 304 20.43 -0.79 -5.38
C PRO A 304 21.68 -1.55 -4.95
N MET A 305 22.61 -0.86 -4.29
CA MET A 305 23.85 -1.46 -3.78
C MET A 305 23.56 -2.40 -2.61
N MET A 306 22.55 -2.08 -1.80
CA MET A 306 22.09 -2.94 -0.72
C MET A 306 21.52 -4.27 -1.25
N VAL A 307 20.72 -4.26 -2.32
CA VAL A 307 20.21 -5.49 -2.94
C VAL A 307 21.34 -6.33 -3.54
N LEU A 308 22.37 -5.71 -4.13
CA LEU A 308 23.57 -6.42 -4.59
C LEU A 308 24.30 -7.12 -3.44
N ALA A 309 24.37 -6.51 -2.25
CA ALA A 309 24.94 -7.16 -1.07
C ALA A 309 24.17 -8.43 -0.68
N LEU A 310 22.85 -8.48 -0.89
CA LEU A 310 22.06 -9.70 -0.65
C LEU A 310 22.42 -10.83 -1.61
N VAL A 311 22.76 -10.50 -2.86
CA VAL A 311 23.25 -11.48 -3.84
C VAL A 311 24.59 -12.06 -3.38
N PHE A 312 25.44 -11.25 -2.75
CA PHE A 312 26.69 -11.72 -2.16
C PHE A 312 26.45 -12.65 -0.95
N ILE A 313 25.51 -12.30 -0.07
CA ILE A 313 25.09 -13.17 1.05
C ILE A 313 24.55 -14.51 0.52
N ARG A 314 23.77 -14.49 -0.58
CA ARG A 314 23.32 -15.71 -1.25
C ARG A 314 24.49 -16.56 -1.75
N LYS A 315 25.52 -15.93 -2.30
CA LYS A 315 26.73 -16.62 -2.77
C LYS A 315 27.59 -17.18 -1.64
N LEU A 316 27.56 -16.56 -0.45
CA LEU A 316 28.14 -17.14 0.77
C LEU A 316 27.35 -18.36 1.27
N LEU A 317 26.04 -18.39 1.05
CA LEU A 317 25.18 -19.52 1.42
C LEU A 317 25.50 -20.80 0.62
N ASP A 318 26.09 -20.67 -0.57
CA ASP A 318 26.64 -21.79 -1.35
C ASP A 318 27.80 -22.52 -0.65
N PHE A 319 28.44 -21.91 0.37
CA PHE A 319 29.50 -22.56 1.16
C PHE A 319 28.95 -23.54 2.20
N CYS A 320 27.75 -23.27 2.74
CA CYS A 320 27.13 -24.10 3.78
C CYS A 320 26.13 -25.13 3.23
N PHE A 321 25.56 -24.91 2.04
CA PHE A 321 24.52 -25.76 1.45
C PHE A 321 24.97 -26.36 0.11
N THR A 322 24.65 -27.64 -0.13
CA THR A 322 24.91 -28.25 -1.43
C THR A 322 24.00 -27.63 -2.50
N LYS A 323 24.51 -27.38 -3.71
CA LYS A 323 23.75 -26.79 -4.84
C LYS A 323 22.39 -27.45 -5.10
N ARG A 324 22.29 -28.76 -4.87
CA ARG A 324 21.03 -29.52 -5.02
C ARG A 324 20.01 -29.16 -3.92
N GLU A 325 20.44 -29.06 -2.67
CA GLU A 325 19.58 -28.65 -1.55
C GLU A 325 19.12 -27.20 -1.74
N LEU A 326 20.03 -26.30 -2.14
CA LEU A 326 19.70 -24.90 -2.37
C LEU A 326 18.70 -24.71 -3.52
N SER A 327 18.84 -25.47 -4.62
CA SER A 327 17.83 -25.50 -5.70
C SER A 327 16.46 -25.92 -5.19
N TRP A 328 16.36 -26.92 -4.31
CA TRP A 328 15.07 -27.33 -3.71
C TRP A 328 14.47 -26.27 -2.77
N LEU A 329 15.30 -25.45 -2.11
CA LEU A 329 14.84 -24.38 -1.21
C LEU A 329 14.43 -23.10 -1.96
N ASP A 330 15.11 -22.80 -3.07
CA ASP A 330 14.87 -21.61 -3.89
C ASP A 330 13.80 -21.81 -4.99
N ASP A 331 13.68 -23.02 -5.53
CA ASP A 331 12.62 -23.38 -6.47
C ASP A 331 11.31 -23.63 -5.73
N LEU A 332 10.53 -22.57 -5.53
CA LEU A 332 9.09 -22.68 -5.31
C LEU A 332 8.42 -23.19 -6.62
N ILE A 333 8.61 -24.46 -6.97
CA ILE A 333 7.82 -25.09 -8.03
C ILE A 333 6.41 -25.31 -7.46
N PRO A 334 5.34 -24.78 -8.10
CA PRO A 334 3.98 -25.01 -7.61
C PRO A 334 3.69 -26.51 -7.71
N GLU A 335 3.27 -27.13 -6.61
CA GLU A 335 2.98 -28.58 -6.52
C GLU A 335 2.09 -29.09 -7.66
N SER A 336 1.16 -28.24 -8.14
CA SER A 336 0.29 -28.56 -9.28
C SER A 336 1.00 -28.80 -10.63
N LYS A 337 2.18 -28.21 -10.87
CA LYS A 337 2.98 -28.51 -12.07
C LYS A 337 3.76 -29.80 -11.86
N LYS A 338 4.37 -29.97 -10.69
CA LYS A 338 5.11 -31.17 -10.33
C LYS A 338 4.23 -32.43 -10.41
N LYS A 339 3.01 -32.36 -9.87
CA LYS A 339 2.01 -33.43 -9.99
C LYS A 339 1.65 -33.74 -11.45
N LYS A 340 1.45 -32.72 -12.30
CA LYS A 340 1.18 -32.95 -13.73
C LYS A 340 2.37 -33.56 -14.47
N ASP A 341 3.58 -33.17 -14.14
CA ASP A 341 4.80 -33.71 -14.76
C ASP A 341 5.09 -35.13 -14.28
N ASP A 342 4.81 -35.44 -13.01
CA ASP A 342 4.88 -36.78 -12.43
C ASP A 342 3.79 -37.69 -13.01
N ASP A 343 2.56 -37.21 -13.18
CA ASP A 343 1.46 -37.94 -13.82
C ASP A 343 1.80 -38.23 -15.29
N LYS A 344 2.36 -37.26 -16.03
CA LYS A 344 2.86 -37.47 -17.39
C LYS A 344 4.00 -38.49 -17.47
N LYS A 345 4.95 -38.45 -16.53
CA LYS A 345 6.03 -39.46 -16.49
C LYS A 345 5.51 -40.85 -16.20
N LYS A 346 4.46 -40.98 -15.37
CA LYS A 346 3.79 -42.25 -15.12
C LYS A 346 3.03 -42.75 -16.35
N GLU A 347 2.35 -41.85 -17.07
CA GLU A 347 1.72 -42.17 -18.37
C GLU A 347 2.75 -42.68 -19.37
N VAL A 348 3.84 -41.92 -19.60
CA VAL A 348 4.91 -42.31 -20.54
C VAL A 348 5.58 -43.60 -20.10
N GLY A 349 5.81 -43.79 -18.80
CA GLY A 349 6.38 -45.04 -18.27
C GLY A 349 5.43 -46.24 -18.44
N ALA A 350 4.13 -46.06 -18.26
CA ALA A 350 3.14 -47.10 -18.52
C ALA A 350 3.03 -47.42 -20.02
N GLU A 351 3.13 -46.41 -20.89
CA GLU A 351 3.14 -46.56 -22.34
C GLU A 351 4.39 -47.34 -22.81
N LEU A 352 5.55 -47.07 -22.21
CA LEU A 352 6.81 -47.77 -22.52
C LEU A 352 6.86 -49.22 -22.01
N ILE A 353 6.07 -49.57 -21.00
CA ILE A 353 5.93 -50.95 -20.48
C ILE A 353 4.89 -51.73 -21.30
N ALA A 354 3.96 -51.03 -21.96
CA ALA A 354 2.92 -51.62 -22.80
C ALA A 354 3.38 -51.89 -24.25
N LEU A 355 4.45 -51.23 -24.70
CA LEU A 355 5.21 -51.53 -25.92
C LEU A 355 6.27 -52.59 -25.65
#